data_AF-W1WAP8-F1
#
_entry.id   AF-W1WAP8-F1
#
_cell.length_a   1.000
_cell.length_b   1.000
_cell.length_c   1.000
_cell.angle_alpha   90.00
_cell.angle_beta   90.00
_cell.angle_gamma   90.00
#
_symmetry.space_group_name_H-M   'P 1'
#
loop_
_entity.id
_entity.type
_entity.pdbx_description
1 polymer ?
#
loop_
_entity_poly.entity_id
_entity_poly.type
_entity_poly.pdbx_seq_one_letter_code
_entity_poly.pdbx_strand_id
1 'polypeptide(L)'
;SVFKAGLVGVVAIFGLSWMMSSFFEAWQDLFNNTFNDFHNPVIFGVIVFVLSAVIYSPAATAVALFPAGVLMGYSTETLIALLPVTCGSFIIPGGAQIACVAFDRTGTTRVGKYVVNHSYMLPGLITVLASTIFCFLFSTILV
;
A
#
# COMPACT_ATOMS: atom_id res chain seq x y z
N SER A 1 -28.30 -15.95 6.92
CA SER A 1 -28.63 -15.65 5.51
C SER A 1 -27.46 -14.91 4.89
N VAL A 2 -26.99 -15.38 3.73
CA VAL A 2 -25.90 -14.75 2.96
C VAL A 2 -26.24 -13.29 2.60
N PHE A 3 -27.51 -12.98 2.36
CA PHE A 3 -27.97 -11.62 2.03
C PHE A 3 -27.71 -10.61 3.15
N LYS A 4 -27.97 -10.98 4.42
CA LYS A 4 -27.74 -10.09 5.57
C LYS A 4 -26.23 -9.85 5.78
N ALA A 5 -25.41 -10.87 5.62
CA ALA A 5 -23.95 -10.73 5.69
C ALA A 5 -23.42 -9.85 4.52
N GLY A 6 -23.96 -10.02 3.32
CA GLY A 6 -23.64 -9.17 2.16
C GLY A 6 -24.00 -7.70 2.39
N LEU A 7 -25.21 -7.40 2.87
CA LEU A 7 -25.65 -6.03 3.18
C LEU A 7 -24.75 -5.36 4.23
N VAL A 8 -24.40 -6.08 5.30
CA VAL A 8 -23.47 -5.57 6.32
C VAL A 8 -22.10 -5.28 5.71
N GLY A 9 -21.59 -6.18 4.85
CA GLY A 9 -20.33 -5.98 4.14
C GLY A 9 -20.33 -4.73 3.26
N VAL A 10 -21.40 -4.51 2.49
CA VAL A 10 -21.54 -3.33 1.62
C VAL A 10 -21.53 -2.04 2.46
N VAL A 11 -22.35 -1.95 3.51
CA VAL A 11 -22.41 -0.78 4.38
C VAL A 11 -21.06 -0.52 5.07
N ALA A 12 -20.37 -1.59 5.50
CA ALA A 12 -19.05 -1.46 6.11
C ALA A 12 -17.99 -0.91 5.13
N ILE A 13 -17.96 -1.40 3.88
CA ILE A 13 -17.01 -0.92 2.86
C ILE A 13 -17.27 0.56 2.52
N PHE A 14 -18.54 0.96 2.33
CA PHE A 14 -18.88 2.36 2.09
C PHE A 14 -18.57 3.27 3.29
N GLY A 15 -18.82 2.80 4.52
CA GLY A 15 -18.47 3.55 5.73
C GLY A 15 -16.97 3.75 5.87
N LEU A 16 -16.17 2.71 5.60
CA LEU A 16 -14.71 2.77 5.60
C LEU A 16 -14.18 3.74 4.53
N SER A 17 -14.71 3.69 3.29
CA SER A 17 -14.27 4.60 2.23
C SER A 17 -14.63 6.06 2.53
N TRP A 18 -15.81 6.32 3.09
CA TRP A 18 -16.21 7.68 3.46
C TRP A 18 -15.39 8.24 4.62
N MET A 19 -15.10 7.43 5.64
CA MET A 19 -14.23 7.84 6.76
C MET A 19 -12.80 8.14 6.27
N MET A 20 -12.29 7.33 5.33
CA MET A 20 -10.99 7.58 4.70
C MET A 20 -11.00 8.90 3.95
N SER A 21 -11.99 9.16 3.08
CA SER A 21 -12.12 10.44 2.35
C SER A 21 -12.17 11.62 3.31
N SER A 22 -13.01 11.54 4.36
CA SER A 22 -13.16 12.60 5.34
C SER A 22 -11.87 12.87 6.12
N PHE A 23 -11.10 11.84 6.44
CA PHE A 23 -9.79 11.99 7.08
C PHE A 23 -8.80 12.71 6.16
N PHE A 24 -8.72 12.32 4.88
CA PHE A 24 -7.80 12.96 3.93
C PHE A 24 -8.21 14.40 3.64
N GLU A 25 -9.51 14.69 3.51
CA GLU A 25 -10.03 16.06 3.36
C GLU A 25 -9.67 16.93 4.57
N ALA A 26 -9.84 16.41 5.80
CA ALA A 26 -9.55 17.15 7.03
C ALA A 26 -8.05 17.48 7.20
N TRP A 27 -7.15 16.64 6.67
CA TRP A 27 -5.70 16.79 6.79
C TRP A 27 -5.02 17.20 5.48
N GLN A 28 -5.79 17.55 4.45
CA GLN A 28 -5.29 17.76 3.09
C GLN A 28 -4.17 18.82 3.05
N ASP A 29 -4.31 19.91 3.82
CA ASP A 29 -3.30 20.96 3.91
C ASP A 29 -1.99 20.46 4.53
N LEU A 30 -2.06 19.58 5.54
CA LEU A 30 -0.88 18.98 6.15
C LEU A 30 -0.17 18.05 5.15
N PHE A 31 -0.92 17.25 4.40
CA PHE A 31 -0.37 16.45 3.33
C PHE A 31 0.29 17.35 2.27
N ASN A 32 -0.43 18.28 1.68
CA ASN A 32 0.11 19.18 0.66
C ASN A 32 1.38 19.90 1.14
N ASN A 33 1.36 20.50 2.34
CA ASN A 33 2.52 21.22 2.87
C ASN A 33 3.71 20.30 3.20
N THR A 34 3.46 19.09 3.71
CA THR A 34 4.54 18.12 3.99
C THR A 34 5.13 17.56 2.71
N PHE A 35 4.29 17.37 1.68
CA PHE A 35 4.69 16.72 0.44
C PHE A 35 5.23 17.68 -0.63
N ASN A 36 4.90 18.98 -0.58
CA ASN A 36 5.32 19.99 -1.56
C ASN A 36 6.84 20.06 -1.77
N ASP A 37 7.65 19.74 -0.77
CA ASP A 37 9.12 19.77 -0.90
C ASP A 37 9.68 18.53 -1.62
N PHE A 38 8.92 17.43 -1.67
CA PHE A 38 9.36 16.16 -2.26
C PHE A 38 9.07 16.10 -3.76
N HIS A 39 9.88 16.80 -4.57
CA HIS A 39 9.75 16.79 -6.03
C HIS A 39 10.18 15.47 -6.69
N ASN A 40 10.81 14.55 -5.95
CA ASN A 40 11.32 13.30 -6.50
C ASN A 40 10.29 12.16 -6.37
N PRO A 41 9.81 11.56 -7.48
CA PRO A 41 8.80 10.50 -7.45
C PRO A 41 9.27 9.23 -6.71
N VAL A 42 10.59 8.99 -6.63
CA VAL A 42 11.16 7.89 -5.84
C VAL A 42 10.93 8.13 -4.35
N ILE A 43 11.14 9.36 -3.87
CA ILE A 43 10.93 9.71 -2.46
C ILE A 43 9.45 9.59 -2.12
N PHE A 44 8.57 10.09 -2.99
CA PHE A 44 7.13 9.89 -2.84
C PHE A 44 6.75 8.40 -2.78
N GLY A 45 7.29 7.58 -3.68
CA GLY A 45 7.10 6.12 -3.66
C GLY A 45 7.55 5.45 -2.37
N VAL A 46 8.67 5.87 -1.79
CA VAL A 46 9.15 5.38 -0.48
C VAL A 46 8.18 5.75 0.63
N ILE A 47 7.66 6.99 0.63
CA ILE A 47 6.70 7.43 1.66
C ILE A 47 5.39 6.64 1.54
N VAL A 48 4.88 6.46 0.32
CA VAL A 48 3.71 5.62 0.05
C VAL A 48 3.96 4.18 0.51
N PHE A 49 5.13 3.61 0.23
CA PHE A 49 5.48 2.25 0.67
C PHE A 49 5.44 2.10 2.19
N VAL A 50 6.03 3.05 2.93
CA VAL A 50 6.02 3.04 4.40
C VAL A 50 4.60 3.19 4.94
N LEU A 51 3.81 4.12 4.40
CA LEU A 51 2.43 4.31 4.83
C LEU A 51 1.54 3.10 4.48
N SER A 52 1.81 2.42 3.38
CA SER A 52 1.08 1.22 2.98
C SER A 52 1.20 0.07 3.99
N ALA A 53 2.34 -0.03 4.68
CA ALA A 53 2.54 -1.02 5.74
C ALA A 53 1.59 -0.81 6.93
N VAL A 54 1.19 0.45 7.18
CA VAL A 54 0.27 0.82 8.25
C VAL A 54 -1.19 0.70 7.80
N ILE A 55 -1.51 1.16 6.59
CA ILE A 55 -2.87 1.13 6.03
C ILE A 55 -3.32 -0.31 5.74
N TYR A 56 -2.37 -1.22 5.49
CA TYR A 56 -2.61 -2.65 5.34
C TYR A 56 -3.53 -3.03 4.16
N SER A 57 -3.76 -2.11 3.23
CA SER A 57 -4.62 -2.30 2.06
C SER A 57 -4.05 -1.51 0.86
N PRO A 58 -3.67 -2.20 -0.24
CA PRO A 58 -3.13 -1.53 -1.43
C PRO A 58 -4.11 -0.54 -2.07
N ALA A 59 -5.37 -0.94 -2.21
CA ALA A 59 -6.41 -0.10 -2.80
C ALA A 59 -6.71 1.13 -1.93
N ALA A 60 -6.81 0.93 -0.61
CA ALA A 60 -7.00 2.05 0.32
C ALA A 60 -5.82 3.02 0.28
N THR A 61 -4.59 2.50 0.24
CA THR A 61 -3.36 3.31 0.17
C THR A 61 -3.33 4.14 -1.12
N ALA A 62 -3.70 3.56 -2.26
CA ALA A 62 -3.76 4.30 -3.52
C ALA A 62 -4.81 5.42 -3.46
N VAL A 63 -6.04 5.12 -3.02
CA VAL A 63 -7.13 6.11 -2.89
C VAL A 63 -6.75 7.23 -1.93
N ALA A 64 -6.06 6.89 -0.85
CA ALA A 64 -5.57 7.81 0.16
C ALA A 64 -4.49 8.78 -0.35
N LEU A 65 -3.44 8.25 -0.97
CA LEU A 65 -2.18 8.98 -1.14
C LEU A 65 -1.95 9.48 -2.57
N PHE A 66 -2.51 8.83 -3.59
CA PHE A 66 -2.27 9.22 -4.98
C PHE A 66 -2.92 10.55 -5.37
N PRO A 67 -4.08 10.97 -4.81
CA PRO A 67 -4.59 12.32 -5.04
C PRO A 67 -3.59 13.42 -4.66
N ALA A 68 -2.80 13.23 -3.60
CA ALA A 68 -1.73 14.16 -3.23
C ALA A 68 -0.64 14.22 -4.30
N GLY A 69 -0.25 13.07 -4.86
CA GLY A 69 0.70 13.01 -5.98
C GLY A 69 0.20 13.73 -7.24
N VAL A 70 -1.11 13.67 -7.52
CA VAL A 70 -1.72 14.46 -8.62
C VAL A 70 -1.61 15.96 -8.35
N LEU A 71 -1.89 16.40 -7.11
CA LEU A 71 -1.77 17.81 -6.72
C LEU A 71 -0.34 18.34 -6.82
N MET A 72 0.66 17.48 -6.59
CA MET A 72 2.08 17.78 -6.76
C MET A 72 2.52 17.85 -8.23
N GLY A 73 1.63 17.53 -9.18
CA GLY A 73 1.90 17.57 -10.60
C GLY A 73 2.60 16.33 -11.16
N TYR A 74 2.58 15.19 -10.45
CA TYR A 74 3.07 13.95 -11.03
C TYR A 74 2.19 13.49 -12.19
N SER A 75 2.85 12.98 -13.22
CA SER A 75 2.16 12.46 -14.40
C SER A 75 1.39 11.18 -14.05
N THR A 76 0.28 10.93 -14.75
CA THR A 76 -0.56 9.75 -14.54
C THR A 76 0.25 8.45 -14.67
N GLU A 77 1.21 8.44 -15.59
CA GLU A 77 2.07 7.28 -15.86
C GLU A 77 3.03 7.01 -14.70
N THR A 78 3.57 8.08 -14.09
CA THR A 78 4.40 7.97 -12.88
C THR A 78 3.61 7.38 -11.71
N LEU A 79 2.37 7.83 -11.50
CA LEU A 79 1.50 7.32 -10.45
C LEU A 79 1.11 5.86 -10.69
N ILE A 80 0.81 5.47 -11.93
CA ILE A 80 0.56 4.07 -12.30
C ILE A 80 1.81 3.22 -12.06
N ALA A 81 2.99 3.73 -12.42
CA ALA A 81 4.25 3.02 -12.23
C ALA A 81 4.56 2.76 -10.73
N LEU A 82 4.05 3.63 -9.86
CA LEU A 82 4.17 3.52 -8.41
C LEU A 82 3.13 2.60 -7.76
N LEU A 83 2.11 2.11 -8.46
CA LEU A 83 1.10 1.22 -7.86
C LEU A 83 1.67 0.05 -7.03
N PRO A 84 2.74 -0.66 -7.46
CA PRO A 84 3.28 -1.76 -6.68
C PRO A 84 3.81 -1.35 -5.29
N VAL A 85 4.17 -0.09 -5.09
CA VAL A 85 4.65 0.39 -3.78
C VAL A 85 3.53 0.43 -2.73
N THR A 86 2.27 0.34 -3.13
CA THR A 86 1.13 0.23 -2.20
C THR A 86 1.02 -1.15 -1.53
N CYS A 87 1.85 -2.12 -1.95
CA CYS A 87 1.84 -3.50 -1.47
C CYS A 87 2.84 -3.73 -0.31
N GLY A 88 2.97 -2.80 0.64
CA GLY A 88 3.87 -2.92 1.81
C GLY A 88 3.26 -3.63 3.02
N SER A 89 2.04 -4.18 2.91
CA SER A 89 1.35 -4.88 4.02
C SER A 89 2.07 -6.14 4.51
N PHE A 90 3.11 -6.59 3.82
CA PHE A 90 3.94 -7.70 4.30
C PHE A 90 4.96 -7.28 5.37
N ILE A 91 5.26 -5.99 5.56
CA ILE A 91 6.28 -5.52 6.50
C ILE A 91 5.89 -5.81 7.96
N ILE A 92 4.60 -5.70 8.26
CA ILE A 92 4.02 -6.03 9.55
C ILE A 92 3.21 -7.32 9.34
N PRO A 93 3.57 -8.45 9.96
CA PRO A 93 2.86 -9.71 9.75
C PRO A 93 1.46 -9.65 10.35
N GLY A 94 0.45 -9.68 9.49
CA GLY A 94 -0.96 -9.78 9.89
C GLY A 94 -1.47 -11.22 9.94
N GLY A 95 -2.79 -11.36 10.06
CA GLY A 95 -3.43 -12.66 10.32
C GLY A 95 -3.12 -13.73 9.28
N ALA A 96 -3.02 -13.37 8.00
CA ALA A 96 -2.72 -14.32 6.93
C ALA A 96 -1.30 -14.90 7.06
N GLN A 97 -0.29 -14.05 7.28
CA GLN A 97 1.09 -14.47 7.44
C GLN A 97 1.28 -15.33 8.71
N ILE A 98 0.62 -14.96 9.80
CA ILE A 98 0.64 -15.74 11.05
C ILE A 98 0.01 -17.12 10.83
N ALA A 99 -1.12 -17.20 10.12
CA ALA A 99 -1.75 -18.47 9.80
C ALA A 99 -0.85 -19.35 8.92
N CYS A 100 -0.20 -18.78 7.90
CA CYS A 100 0.75 -19.52 7.07
C CYS A 100 1.89 -20.14 7.89
N VAL A 101 2.45 -19.39 8.84
CA VAL A 101 3.50 -19.90 9.74
C VAL A 101 2.97 -21.03 10.64
N ALA A 102 1.73 -20.92 11.13
CA ALA A 102 1.12 -21.97 11.94
C ALA A 102 0.84 -23.26 11.16
N PHE A 103 0.52 -23.16 9.87
CA PHE A 103 0.25 -24.31 9.01
C PHE A 103 1.51 -24.91 8.35
N ASP A 104 2.63 -24.20 8.38
CA ASP A 104 3.85 -24.63 7.69
C ASP A 104 4.59 -25.75 8.44
N ARG A 105 4.40 -26.97 7.96
CA ARG A 105 5.08 -28.16 8.48
C ARG A 105 6.56 -28.26 8.07
N THR A 106 6.98 -27.51 7.05
CA THR A 106 8.38 -27.54 6.57
C THR A 106 9.30 -26.66 7.41
N GLY A 107 8.74 -25.71 8.17
CA GLY A 107 9.49 -24.75 8.98
C GLY A 107 10.22 -23.69 8.15
N THR A 108 9.82 -23.49 6.88
CA THR A 108 10.43 -22.51 5.98
C THR A 108 9.94 -21.08 6.28
N THR A 109 8.71 -20.94 6.75
CA THR A 109 8.08 -19.69 7.18
C THR A 109 8.17 -19.53 8.69
N ARG A 110 8.71 -18.38 9.13
CA ARG A 110 8.98 -18.09 10.54
C ARG A 110 8.76 -16.61 10.84
N VAL A 111 8.27 -16.32 12.04
CA VAL A 111 8.32 -14.98 12.65
C VAL A 111 9.36 -15.03 13.77
N GLY A 112 10.36 -14.15 13.68
CA GLY A 112 11.46 -14.04 14.64
C GLY A 112 11.12 -13.15 15.82
N LYS A 113 12.17 -12.67 16.50
CA LYS A 113 12.05 -11.83 17.72
C LYS A 113 11.44 -10.44 17.46
N TYR A 114 11.60 -9.90 16.26
CA TYR A 114 11.16 -8.56 15.90
C TYR A 114 10.04 -8.62 14.87
N VAL A 115 9.14 -7.64 14.88
CA VAL A 115 8.00 -7.54 13.95
C VAL A 115 8.45 -7.65 12.49
N VAL A 116 9.54 -6.98 12.13
CA VAL A 116 10.11 -6.96 10.78
C VAL A 116 11.01 -8.17 10.46
N ASN A 117 11.28 -9.03 11.44
CA ASN A 117 12.15 -10.19 11.25
C ASN A 117 11.30 -11.43 10.95
N HIS A 118 10.88 -11.60 9.69
CA HIS A 118 10.12 -12.77 9.27
C HIS A 118 10.45 -13.21 7.83
N SER A 119 10.15 -14.46 7.50
CA SER A 119 10.47 -15.07 6.19
C SER A 119 9.88 -14.32 5.00
N TYR A 120 8.78 -13.59 5.16
CA TYR A 120 8.12 -12.84 4.08
C TYR A 120 8.83 -11.54 3.68
N MET A 121 9.80 -11.07 4.46
CA MET A 121 10.40 -9.75 4.25
C MET A 121 11.17 -9.68 2.93
N LEU A 122 12.08 -10.64 2.72
CA LEU A 122 12.92 -10.69 1.54
C LEU A 122 12.09 -10.92 0.25
N PRO A 123 11.20 -11.94 0.17
CA PRO A 123 10.34 -12.10 -1.01
C PRO A 123 9.47 -10.88 -1.28
N GLY A 124 8.85 -10.29 -0.23
CA GLY A 124 7.99 -9.12 -0.39
C GLY A 124 8.74 -7.91 -0.95
N LEU A 125 9.94 -7.61 -0.42
CA LEU A 125 10.78 -6.52 -0.92
C LEU A 125 11.20 -6.75 -2.37
N ILE A 126 11.65 -7.96 -2.71
CA ILE A 126 12.05 -8.29 -4.08
C ILE A 126 10.87 -8.11 -5.04
N THR A 127 9.68 -8.59 -4.67
CA THR A 127 8.48 -8.44 -5.51
C THR A 127 8.13 -6.98 -5.71
N VAL A 128 8.05 -6.16 -4.66
CA VAL A 128 7.72 -4.73 -4.79
C VAL A 128 8.76 -4.02 -5.63
N LEU A 129 10.05 -4.19 -5.36
CA LEU A 129 11.12 -3.54 -6.11
C LEU A 129 11.12 -3.95 -7.58
N ALA A 130 11.05 -5.25 -7.87
CA ALA A 130 11.04 -5.74 -9.25
C ALA A 130 9.80 -5.27 -10.01
N SER A 131 8.63 -5.32 -9.39
CA SER A 131 7.38 -4.83 -9.99
C SER A 131 7.42 -3.33 -10.24
N THR A 132 7.91 -2.52 -9.30
CA THR A 132 8.04 -1.07 -9.49
C THR A 132 9.01 -0.73 -10.62
N ILE A 133 10.19 -1.36 -10.67
CA ILE A 133 11.16 -1.17 -11.76
C ILE A 133 10.53 -1.55 -13.10
N PHE A 134 9.86 -2.71 -13.15
CA PHE A 134 9.19 -3.18 -14.36
C PHE A 134 8.11 -2.19 -14.82
N CYS A 135 7.28 -1.67 -13.91
CA CYS A 135 6.24 -0.71 -14.26
C CYS A 135 6.82 0.63 -14.76
N PHE A 136 7.92 1.12 -14.19
CA PHE A 136 8.62 2.30 -14.71
C PHE A 136 9.18 2.07 -16.12
N LEU A 137 9.81 0.92 -16.36
CA LEU A 137 10.31 0.57 -17.70
C LEU A 137 9.16 0.44 -18.70
N PHE A 138 8.07 -0.21 -18.31
CA PHE A 138 6.91 -0.40 -19.18
C PHE A 138 6.19 0.92 -19.48
N SER A 139 6.14 1.84 -18.52
CA SER A 139 5.62 3.19 -18.69
C SER A 139 6.32 3.95 -19.82
N THR A 140 7.62 3.73 -20.03
CA THR A 140 8.37 4.40 -21.12
C THR A 140 8.10 3.82 -22.51
N ILE A 141 7.42 2.67 -22.61
CA ILE A 141 7.11 2.00 -23.88
C ILE A 141 5.70 2.35 -24.37
N LEU A 142 4.77 2.63 -23.45
CA LEU A 142 3.37 2.94 -23.77
C LEU A 142 3.12 4.43 -24.08
N VAL A 143 4.07 5.31 -23.78
CA VAL A 143 4.06 6.75 -24.06
C VAL A 143 4.93 7.02 -25.27
#